data_AF-A0A1H2LFM6-F1
#
_entry.id   AF-A0A1H2LFM6-F1
#
_cell.length_a   1.000
_cell.length_b   1.000
_cell.length_c   1.000
_cell.angle_alpha   90.00
_cell.angle_beta   90.00
_cell.angle_gamma   90.00
#
_symmetry.space_group_name_H-M   'P 1'
#
loop_
_entity.id
_entity.type
_entity.pdbx_description
1 polymer ?
#
loop_
_entity_poly.entity_id
_entity_poly.type
_entity_poly.pdbx_seq_one_letter_code
_entity_poly.pdbx_strand_id
1 'polypeptide(L)' 'MMTMGTEQPGREIIDHQISQHGWRYKRGRCHPRVYPPNRSQPPIVPASTPSDTRALKNFIALVCLAGGEWPPGRRA' A
#
# COMPACT_ATOMS: atom_id res chain seq x y z
N MET A 1 5.20 13.96 -25.74
CA MET A 1 4.14 13.06 -25.21
C MET A 1 4.80 12.03 -24.32
N MET A 2 4.81 12.25 -23.00
CA MET A 2 5.27 11.26 -22.04
C MET A 2 4.06 10.38 -21.69
N THR A 3 4.16 9.09 -21.94
CA THR A 3 3.20 8.09 -21.48
C THR A 3 3.08 8.18 -19.96
N MET A 4 2.00 8.82 -19.49
CA MET A 4 1.53 8.70 -18.11
C MET A 4 1.08 7.26 -17.91
N GLY A 5 2.04 6.39 -17.58
CA GLY A 5 1.77 5.01 -17.19
C GLY A 5 1.00 5.05 -15.88
N THR A 6 -0.33 4.94 -15.96
CA THR A 6 -1.29 4.65 -14.88
C THR A 6 -0.64 4.47 -13.50
N GLU A 7 -0.38 5.59 -12.82
CA GLU A 7 0.12 5.60 -11.45
C GLU A 7 -1.03 5.09 -10.57
N GLN A 8 -0.99 3.80 -10.22
CA GLN A 8 -1.94 3.25 -9.26
C GLN A 8 -1.67 3.96 -7.93
N PRO A 9 -2.62 4.71 -7.34
CA PRO A 9 -2.37 5.54 -6.14
C PRO A 9 -1.97 4.72 -4.90
N GLY A 10 -2.08 3.39 -4.95
CA GLY A 10 -1.56 2.50 -3.92
C GLY A 10 -0.08 2.14 -4.07
N ARG A 11 0.54 2.36 -5.24
CA ARG A 11 1.89 1.87 -5.53
C ARG A 11 2.96 2.62 -4.76
N GLU A 12 2.86 3.95 -4.73
CA GLU A 12 3.75 4.83 -3.95
C GLU A 12 3.72 4.49 -2.45
N ILE A 13 2.54 4.17 -1.90
CA ILE A 13 2.36 3.74 -0.51
C ILE A 13 3.16 2.46 -0.27
N ILE A 14 3.01 1.48 -1.17
CA ILE A 14 3.66 0.18 -1.07
C ILE A 14 5.18 0.34 -1.16
N ASP A 15 5.68 1.09 -2.15
CA ASP A 15 7.12 1.31 -2.32
C ASP A 15 7.71 2.04 -1.08
N HIS A 16 6.99 3.00 -0.50
CA HIS A 16 7.39 3.64 0.75
C HIS A 16 7.46 2.66 1.92
N GLN A 17 6.42 1.83 2.11
CA GLN A 17 6.42 0.82 3.18
C GLN A 17 7.54 -0.20 3.04
N ILE A 18 7.86 -0.63 1.81
CA ILE A 18 8.98 -1.55 1.55
C ILE A 18 10.30 -0.88 1.92
N SER A 19 10.52 0.35 1.43
CA SER A 19 11.77 1.10 1.57
C SER A 19 12.04 1.52 3.02
N GLN A 20 11.03 2.01 3.74
CA GLN A 20 11.23 2.63 5.06
C GLN A 20 10.88 1.71 6.23
N HIS A 21 9.92 0.80 6.05
CA HIS A 21 9.39 -0.02 7.12
C HIS A 21 9.70 -1.52 6.95
N GLY A 22 10.44 -1.91 5.90
CA GLY A 22 10.84 -3.30 5.66
C GLY A 22 9.68 -4.22 5.27
N TRP A 23 8.62 -3.67 4.69
CA TRP A 23 7.46 -4.45 4.23
C TRP A 23 7.82 -5.30 3.01
N ARG A 24 7.01 -6.32 2.73
CA ARG A 24 7.19 -7.20 1.56
C ARG A 24 5.99 -7.13 0.64
N TYR A 25 6.24 -7.06 -0.67
CA TYR A 25 5.19 -7.11 -1.68
C TYR A 25 5.24 -8.40 -2.48
N LYS A 26 4.07 -9.00 -2.72
CA LYS A 26 3.91 -10.18 -3.57
C LYS A 26 2.80 -9.93 -4.58
N ARG A 27 3.16 -9.92 -5.87
CA ARG A 27 2.20 -9.89 -6.96
C ARG A 27 1.59 -11.29 -7.11
N GLY A 28 0.44 -11.53 -6.47
CA GLY A 28 -0.32 -12.78 -6.63
C GLY A 28 -0.96 -12.87 -8.03
N ARG A 29 -1.55 -14.02 -8.37
CA ARG A 29 -2.24 -14.23 -9.67
C ARG A 29 -3.51 -13.35 -9.84
N CYS A 30 -4.26 -13.11 -8.76
CA CYS A 30 -5.51 -12.33 -8.81
C CYS A 30 -5.37 -10.96 -8.15
N HIS A 31 -4.82 -10.92 -6.93
CA HIS A 31 -4.64 -9.68 -6.20
C HIS A 31 -3.21 -9.55 -5.67
N PRO A 32 -2.61 -8.35 -5.71
CA PRO A 32 -1.36 -8.11 -5.01
C PRO A 32 -1.57 -8.27 -3.51
N ARG A 33 -0.52 -8.65 -2.80
CA ARG A 33 -0.50 -8.73 -1.33
C ARG A 33 0.70 -7.97 -0.80
N VAL A 34 0.46 -7.24 0.27
CA VAL A 34 1.44 -6.47 0.99
C VAL A 34 1.53 -7.06 2.40
N TYR A 35 2.73 -7.38 2.83
CA TYR A 35 2.99 -8.02 4.12
C TYR A 35 3.72 -7.03 5.02
N PRO A 36 3.16 -6.70 6.19
CA PRO A 36 3.88 -5.92 7.19
C PRO A 36 5.09 -6.69 7.74
N PRO A 37 6.05 -5.99 8.36
CA PRO A 37 7.26 -6.60 8.92
C PRO A 37 6.91 -7.54 10.08
N ASN A 38 5.85 -7.21 10.83
CA ASN A 38 5.31 -8.09 11.86
C ASN A 38 4.54 -9.25 11.23
N ARG A 39 5.11 -10.46 11.28
CA ARG A 39 4.53 -11.67 10.68
C ARG A 39 3.23 -12.15 11.35
N SER A 40 2.91 -11.64 12.54
CA SER A 40 1.64 -11.94 13.21
C SER A 40 0.47 -11.15 12.63
N GLN A 41 0.73 -10.10 11.85
CA GLN A 41 -0.30 -9.31 11.20
C GLN A 41 -0.70 -9.92 9.85
N PRO A 42 -1.99 -9.84 9.48
CA PRO A 42 -2.47 -10.38 8.22
C PRO A 42 -1.94 -9.57 7.02
N PRO A 43 -1.80 -10.20 5.84
CA PRO A 43 -1.45 -9.48 4.63
C PRO A 43 -2.56 -8.52 4.20
N ILE A 44 -2.18 -7.33 3.77
CA ILE A 44 -3.08 -6.31 3.23
C ILE A 44 -3.19 -6.52 1.72
N VAL A 45 -4.42 -6.55 1.22
CA VAL A 45 -4.73 -6.71 -0.20
C VAL A 45 -5.10 -5.33 -0.76
N PRO A 46 -4.22 -4.64 -1.50
CA PRO A 46 -4.61 -3.44 -2.22
C PRO A 46 -5.72 -3.77 -3.22
N ALA A 47 -6.83 -3.06 -3.12
CA ALA A 47 -7.91 -3.18 -4.08
C ALA A 47 -7.40 -2.75 -5.47
N SER A 48 -7.71 -3.54 -6.49
CA SER A 48 -7.22 -3.31 -7.86
C SER A 48 -7.94 -2.17 -8.59
N THR A 49 -8.95 -1.54 -7.97
CA THR A 49 -9.80 -0.55 -8.62
C THR A 49 -9.22 0.86 -8.49
N PRO A 50 -8.76 1.49 -9.59
CA PRO A 50 -8.01 2.74 -9.56
C PRO A 50 -8.84 4.02 -9.35
N SER A 51 -10.18 3.93 -9.22
CA SER A 51 -11.06 5.10 -9.07
C SER A 51 -11.77 5.21 -7.71
N ASP A 52 -11.59 4.24 -6.81
CA ASP A 52 -12.34 4.24 -5.56
C ASP A 52 -11.53 4.93 -4.46
N THR A 53 -11.76 6.24 -4.27
CA THR A 53 -11.19 7.05 -3.18
C THR A 53 -11.41 6.39 -1.82
N ARG A 54 -12.52 5.64 -1.64
CA ARG A 54 -12.82 4.90 -0.42
C ARG A 54 -11.88 3.69 -0.25
N ALA A 55 -11.57 2.96 -1.31
CA ALA A 55 -10.60 1.88 -1.29
C ALA A 55 -9.19 2.39 -0.95
N LEU A 56 -8.78 3.53 -1.50
CA LEU A 56 -7.50 4.16 -1.15
C LEU A 56 -7.46 4.55 0.33
N LYS A 57 -8.51 5.21 0.84
CA LYS A 57 -8.63 5.57 2.27
C LYS A 57 -8.59 4.34 3.18
N ASN A 58 -9.32 3.28 2.82
CA ASN A 58 -9.31 2.01 3.56
C ASN A 58 -7.92 1.38 3.54
N PHE A 59 -7.23 1.41 2.40
CA PHE A 59 -5.88 0.88 2.27
C PHE A 59 -4.90 1.64 3.17
N ILE A 60 -4.94 2.98 3.17
CA ILE A 60 -4.14 3.83 4.06
C ILE A 60 -4.42 3.49 5.53
N ALA A 61 -5.70 3.36 5.91
CA ALA A 61 -6.07 3.01 7.28
C ALA A 61 -5.51 1.64 7.70
N LEU A 62 -5.56 0.63 6.82
CA LEU A 62 -4.96 -0.68 7.08
C LEU A 62 -3.44 -0.60 7.21
N VAL A 63 -2.78 0.22 6.38
CA VAL A 63 -1.33 0.45 6.47
C VAL A 63 -0.96 1.05 7.83
N CYS A 64 -1.68 2.08 8.28
CA CYS A 64 -1.46 2.69 9.58
C CYS A 64 -1.72 1.73 10.75
N LEU A 65 -2.79 0.93 10.69
CA LEU A 65 -3.09 -0.08 11.72
C LEU A 65 -2.03 -1.18 11.81
N ALA A 66 -1.40 -1.52 10.69
CA ALA A 66 -0.30 -2.47 10.64
C ALA A 66 1.06 -1.86 11.05
N GLY A 67 1.10 -0.60 11.46
CA GLY A 67 2.32 0.09 11.89
C GLY A 67 3.16 0.67 10.75
N GLY A 68 2.58 0.79 9.55
CA GLY A 68 3.12 1.58 8.47
C GLY A 68 2.71 3.04 8.57
N GLU A 69 3.25 3.90 7.70
CA GLU A 69 2.98 5.34 7.71
C GLU A 69 2.53 5.83 6.34
N TRP A 70 1.43 6.59 6.27
CA TRP A 70 1.06 7.33 5.07
C TRP A 70 0.08 8.49 5.35
N PRO A 71 0.27 9.68 4.74
CA PRO A 71 1.46 10.14 3.99
C PRO A 71 2.72 10.22 4.86
N PRO A 72 3.92 10.16 4.26
CA PRO A 72 5.18 10.17 4.99
C PRO A 72 5.37 11.47 5.76
N GLY A 73 5.83 11.38 7.01
CA GLY A 73 6.05 12.53 7.87
C GLY A 73 4.77 13.18 8.37
N ARG A 74 3.60 12.51 8.30
CA ARG A 74 2.39 12.93 8.99
C ARG A 74 2.59 12.77 10.51
N ARG A 75 3.34 13.70 11.09
CA ARG A 75 3.32 13.96 12.54
C ARG A 75 1.86 14.19 12.94
N ALA A 76 1.38 13.37 13.87
CA ALA A 76 0.28 13.77 14.74
C ALA A 76 0.66 15.03 15.51
#